data_AF-A0A8C5AAF1-F1
#
_entry.id   AF-A0A8C5AAF1-F1
#
_cell.length_a   1.000
_cell.length_b   1.000
_cell.length_c   1.000
_cell.angle_alpha   90.00
_cell.angle_beta   90.00
_cell.angle_gamma   90.00
#
_symmetry.space_group_name_H-M   'P 1'
#
loop_
_entity.id
_entity.type
_entity.pdbx_description
1 polymer ?
#
loop_
_entity_poly.entity_id
_entity_poly.type
_entity_poly.pdbx_seq_one_letter_code
_entity_poly.pdbx_strand_id
1 'polypeptide(L)'
;ISSFMTTSLFSTGVNSEQLTQPESLTIQPGQPLTIRCQVSYSVSSHYTAWIRQPEGHTLEWIGQIYTGNKLMKDSLSSKFSLTLDVASKTITLQGQNMQPGDSAVYYCARETQHYKLL
;
A
#
# COMPACT_ATOMS: atom_id res chain seq x y z
N ILE A 1 -4.99 -25.44 53.89
CA ILE A 1 -4.25 -24.22 53.50
C ILE A 1 -3.93 -24.38 52.02
N SER A 2 -4.26 -23.39 51.20
CA SER A 2 -4.66 -23.48 49.80
C SER A 2 -3.65 -24.12 48.82
N SER A 3 -4.14 -24.97 47.92
CA SER A 3 -3.45 -25.32 46.68
C SER A 3 -3.67 -24.23 45.64
N PHE A 4 -2.59 -23.61 45.15
CA PHE A 4 -2.63 -22.63 44.06
C PHE A 4 -2.54 -23.36 42.72
N MET A 5 -3.54 -23.20 41.87
CA MET A 5 -3.53 -23.69 40.49
C MET A 5 -2.91 -22.60 39.62
N THR A 6 -1.63 -22.75 39.23
CA THR A 6 -0.97 -21.85 38.29
C THR A 6 -1.47 -22.15 36.87
N THR A 7 -2.37 -21.30 36.37
CA THR A 7 -2.75 -21.30 34.96
C THR A 7 -1.62 -20.71 34.12
N SER A 8 -0.92 -21.54 33.37
CA SER A 8 0.06 -21.10 32.37
C SER A 8 -0.68 -20.60 31.12
N LEU A 9 -0.66 -19.28 30.88
CA LEU A 9 -1.10 -18.71 29.60
C LEU A 9 -0.02 -18.94 28.55
N PHE A 10 -0.28 -19.81 27.58
CA PHE A 10 0.51 -19.91 26.36
C PHE A 10 -0.04 -18.89 25.35
N SER A 11 0.70 -17.79 25.13
CA SER A 11 0.38 -16.84 24.07
C SER A 11 0.88 -17.39 22.74
N THR A 12 0.00 -18.01 21.96
CA THR A 12 0.27 -18.30 20.54
C THR A 12 -0.02 -17.04 19.73
N GLY A 13 0.91 -16.07 19.74
CA GLY A 13 0.75 -14.83 19.00
C GLY A 13 0.74 -15.05 17.49
N VAL A 14 -0.27 -14.51 16.80
CA VAL A 14 -0.27 -14.37 15.34
C VAL A 14 0.39 -13.03 14.99
N ASN A 15 1.44 -13.04 14.16
CA ASN A 15 2.03 -11.80 13.64
C ASN A 15 1.20 -11.32 12.43
N SER A 16 0.46 -10.22 12.58
CA SER A 16 -0.26 -9.59 11.46
C SER A 16 0.41 -8.28 11.03
N GLU A 17 0.50 -8.08 9.73
CA GLU A 17 0.84 -6.78 9.13
C GLU A 17 -0.45 -6.05 8.73
N GLN A 18 -0.49 -4.75 8.97
CA GLN A 18 -1.64 -3.91 8.66
C GLN A 18 -1.25 -2.87 7.61
N LEU A 19 -2.11 -2.70 6.62
CA LEU A 19 -2.05 -1.65 5.61
C LEU A 19 -3.37 -0.88 5.68
N THR A 20 -3.31 0.40 6.00
CA THR A 20 -4.49 1.26 6.20
C THR A 20 -4.52 2.33 5.13
N GLN A 21 -5.61 2.40 4.36
CA GLN A 21 -5.89 3.44 3.38
C GLN A 21 -7.36 3.88 3.49
N PRO A 22 -7.74 5.03 2.93
CA PRO A 22 -9.14 5.46 2.91
C PRO A 22 -10.05 4.44 2.20
N GLU A 23 -11.29 4.30 2.67
CA GLU A 23 -12.27 3.39 2.04
C GLU A 23 -12.72 3.88 0.65
N SER A 24 -12.89 5.19 0.50
CA SER A 24 -13.29 5.82 -0.77
C SER A 24 -12.84 7.27 -0.82
N LEU A 25 -12.64 7.77 -2.04
CA LEU A 25 -12.28 9.16 -2.32
C LEU A 25 -13.02 9.60 -3.57
N THR A 26 -13.72 10.74 -3.49
CA THR A 26 -14.39 11.37 -4.62
C THR A 26 -13.78 12.73 -4.87
N ILE A 27 -13.35 12.98 -6.11
CA ILE A 27 -12.76 14.23 -6.55
C ILE A 27 -13.44 14.69 -7.84
N GLN A 28 -13.32 15.99 -8.15
CA GLN A 28 -13.82 16.53 -9.41
C GLN A 28 -12.82 16.28 -10.55
N PRO A 29 -13.28 16.19 -11.81
CA PRO A 29 -12.39 16.11 -12.97
C PRO A 29 -11.36 17.25 -12.99
N GLY A 30 -10.13 16.93 -13.40
CA GLY A 30 -8.99 17.84 -13.41
C GLY A 30 -8.28 18.01 -12.05
N GLN A 31 -8.91 17.61 -10.94
CA GLN A 31 -8.27 17.71 -9.61
C GLN A 31 -7.18 16.63 -9.43
N PRO A 32 -6.18 16.90 -8.58
CA PRO A 32 -5.23 15.87 -8.19
C PRO A 32 -5.86 14.84 -7.24
N LEU A 33 -5.44 13.59 -7.37
CA LEU A 33 -5.71 12.51 -6.42
C LEU A 33 -4.56 12.41 -5.42
N THR A 34 -4.85 12.16 -4.15
CA THR A 34 -3.84 11.81 -3.14
C THR A 34 -4.39 10.71 -2.24
N ILE A 35 -3.83 9.50 -2.36
CA ILE A 35 -4.18 8.36 -1.50
C ILE A 35 -2.99 8.04 -0.61
N ARG A 36 -3.22 7.94 0.70
CA ARG A 36 -2.20 7.58 1.69
C ARG A 36 -2.41 6.15 2.16
N CYS A 37 -1.33 5.39 2.20
CA CYS A 37 -1.31 4.05 2.78
C CYS A 37 -0.31 4.02 3.93
N GLN A 38 -0.79 3.84 5.15
CA GLN A 38 0.06 3.66 6.32
C GLN A 38 0.26 2.18 6.60
N VAL A 39 1.51 1.77 6.83
CA VAL A 39 1.87 0.36 7.03
C VAL A 39 2.45 0.12 8.42
N SER A 40 2.19 -1.07 9.00
CA SER A 40 2.74 -1.43 10.31
C SER A 40 4.19 -1.95 10.25
N TYR A 41 4.62 -2.49 9.10
CA TYR A 41 5.94 -3.07 8.89
C TYR A 41 7.03 -2.01 8.59
N SER A 42 8.29 -2.45 8.52
CA SER A 42 9.39 -1.56 8.14
C SER A 42 9.42 -1.30 6.64
N VAL A 43 9.31 -0.04 6.25
CA VAL A 43 9.47 0.45 4.87
C VAL A 43 10.93 0.47 4.41
N SER A 44 11.88 0.07 5.26
CA SER A 44 13.31 0.06 4.95
C SER A 44 13.76 -1.13 4.09
N SER A 45 13.01 -2.23 4.14
CA SER A 45 13.39 -3.50 3.51
C SER A 45 12.25 -4.16 2.72
N HIS A 46 11.10 -3.51 2.63
CA HIS A 46 9.92 -4.04 1.95
C HIS A 46 9.34 -3.00 1.01
N TYR A 47 9.18 -3.38 -0.25
CA TYR A 47 8.41 -2.59 -1.18
C TYR A 47 6.94 -2.58 -0.78
N THR A 48 6.35 -1.42 -0.97
CA THR A 48 4.90 -1.25 -0.96
C THR A 48 4.50 -0.77 -2.34
N ALA A 49 3.61 -1.52 -2.97
CA ALA A 49 3.09 -1.28 -4.30
C ALA A 49 1.73 -0.58 -4.25
N TRP A 50 1.48 0.23 -5.28
CA TRP A 50 0.15 0.70 -5.63
C TRP A 50 -0.32 -0.02 -6.89
N ILE A 51 -1.53 -0.54 -6.82
CA ILE A 51 -2.19 -1.29 -7.90
C ILE A 51 -3.57 -0.65 -8.09
N ARG A 52 -4.03 -0.49 -9.32
CA ARG A 52 -5.41 -0.08 -9.60
C ARG A 52 -6.18 -1.14 -10.35
N GLN A 53 -7.48 -1.18 -10.14
CA GLN A 53 -8.42 -1.98 -10.91
C GLN A 53 -9.49 -1.07 -11.50
N PRO A 54 -9.37 -0.67 -12.78
CA PRO A 54 -10.45 -0.01 -13.48
C PRO A 54 -11.66 -0.94 -13.62
N GLU A 55 -12.86 -0.38 -13.65
CA GLU A 55 -14.09 -1.16 -13.83
C GLU A 55 -14.02 -2.00 -15.11
N GLY A 56 -14.33 -3.30 -15.01
CA GLY A 56 -14.29 -4.24 -16.14
C GLY A 56 -12.87 -4.64 -16.60
N HIS A 57 -11.81 -4.25 -15.88
CA HIS A 57 -10.42 -4.55 -16.26
C HIS A 57 -9.67 -5.34 -15.18
N THR A 58 -8.54 -5.94 -15.57
CA THR A 58 -7.63 -6.62 -14.65
C THR A 58 -6.85 -5.63 -13.79
N LEU A 59 -6.24 -6.13 -12.71
CA LEU A 59 -5.30 -5.36 -11.90
C LEU A 59 -4.14 -4.82 -12.75
N GLU A 60 -3.85 -3.53 -12.59
CA GLU A 60 -2.76 -2.83 -13.23
C GLU A 60 -1.82 -2.27 -12.15
N TRP A 61 -0.58 -2.74 -12.14
CA TRP A 61 0.46 -2.24 -11.24
C TRP A 61 0.89 -0.82 -11.67
N ILE A 62 0.90 0.12 -10.73
CA ILE A 62 1.29 1.52 -10.96
C ILE A 62 2.78 1.74 -10.68
N GLY A 63 3.23 1.22 -9.54
CA GLY A 63 4.57 1.46 -9.03
C GLY A 63 4.76 0.82 -7.66
N GLN A 64 6.01 0.76 -7.21
CA GLN A 64 6.34 0.35 -5.85
C GLN A 64 7.53 1.13 -5.30
N ILE A 65 7.55 1.32 -3.99
CA ILE A 65 8.58 2.11 -3.31
C ILE A 65 8.94 1.50 -1.96
N TYR A 66 10.23 1.56 -1.64
CA TYR A 66 10.77 1.45 -0.29
C TYR A 66 11.85 2.53 -0.13
N THR A 67 12.53 2.59 1.02
CA THR A 67 13.55 3.63 1.26
C THR A 67 14.69 3.65 0.24
N GLY A 68 15.05 2.51 -0.36
CA GLY A 68 16.23 2.39 -1.23
C GLY A 68 15.96 2.47 -2.73
N ASN A 69 14.72 2.22 -3.17
CA ASN A 69 14.37 2.21 -4.60
C ASN A 69 12.89 2.55 -4.80
N LYS A 70 12.59 3.09 -5.97
CA LYS A 70 11.26 3.38 -6.47
C LYS A 70 11.17 2.93 -7.93
N LEU A 71 10.21 2.07 -8.23
CA LEU A 71 9.89 1.61 -9.57
C LEU A 71 8.49 2.11 -9.96
N MET A 72 8.32 2.48 -11.23
CA MET A 72 7.06 2.95 -11.78
C MET A 72 6.79 2.22 -13.10
N LYS A 73 5.51 2.07 -13.47
CA LYS A 73 5.13 1.61 -14.80
C LYS A 73 5.25 2.77 -15.78
N ASP A 74 6.11 2.63 -16.79
CA ASP A 74 6.41 3.72 -17.74
C ASP A 74 5.16 4.36 -18.36
N SER A 75 4.17 3.56 -18.72
CA SER A 75 2.90 4.04 -19.31
C SER A 75 2.06 4.90 -18.35
N LEU A 76 2.36 4.87 -17.05
CA LEU A 76 1.62 5.58 -15.99
C LEU A 76 2.47 6.66 -15.29
N SER A 77 3.77 6.72 -15.56
CA SER A 77 4.71 7.65 -14.92
C SER A 77 4.42 9.14 -15.19
N SER A 78 3.71 9.46 -16.27
CA SER A 78 3.28 10.84 -16.56
C SER A 78 2.06 11.27 -15.74
N LYS A 79 1.28 10.30 -15.24
CA LYS A 79 0.00 10.53 -14.57
C LYS A 79 0.11 10.38 -13.06
N PHE A 80 0.87 9.40 -12.60
CA PHE A 80 1.00 9.04 -11.20
C PHE A 80 2.42 9.22 -10.68
N SER A 81 2.53 9.49 -9.39
CA SER A 81 3.80 9.50 -8.67
C SER A 81 3.64 8.87 -7.28
N LEU A 82 4.72 8.27 -6.79
CA LEU A 82 4.80 7.72 -5.43
C LEU A 82 5.73 8.55 -4.55
N THR A 83 5.35 8.74 -3.30
CA THR A 83 6.21 9.29 -2.25
C THR A 83 6.15 8.40 -1.01
N LEU A 84 7.24 8.41 -0.23
CA LEU A 84 7.38 7.65 1.00
C LEU A 84 7.79 8.59 2.13
N ASP A 85 7.00 8.62 3.20
CA ASP A 85 7.37 9.19 4.49
C ASP A 85 7.82 8.06 5.43
N VAL A 86 9.11 8.05 5.74
CA VAL A 86 9.74 7.02 6.56
C VAL A 86 9.31 7.12 8.03
N ALA A 87 9.11 8.32 8.54
CA ALA A 87 8.78 8.54 9.95
C ALA A 87 7.37 8.03 10.27
N SER A 88 6.41 8.31 9.39
CA SER A 88 5.03 7.85 9.55
C SER A 88 4.73 6.48 8.92
N LYS A 89 5.71 5.89 8.21
CA LYS A 89 5.56 4.66 7.40
C LYS A 89 4.39 4.79 6.41
N THR A 90 4.31 5.94 5.74
CA THR A 90 3.21 6.25 4.82
C THR A 90 3.70 6.30 3.39
N ILE A 91 3.09 5.48 2.54
CA ILE A 91 3.31 5.49 1.09
C ILE A 91 2.12 6.21 0.45
N THR A 92 2.40 7.28 -0.27
CA THR A 92 1.38 8.12 -0.90
C THR A 92 1.40 7.95 -2.41
N LEU A 93 0.24 7.65 -2.99
CA LEU A 93 -0.01 7.73 -4.43
C LEU A 93 -0.59 9.10 -4.76
N GLN A 94 0.05 9.82 -5.66
CA GLN A 94 -0.45 11.07 -6.21
C GLN A 94 -0.82 10.85 -7.68
N GLY A 95 -2.01 11.31 -8.08
CA GLY A 95 -2.45 11.34 -9.47
C GLY A 95 -2.69 12.78 -9.92
N GLN A 96 -2.31 13.13 -11.15
CA GLN A 96 -2.47 14.49 -11.68
C GLN A 96 -3.56 14.55 -12.75
N ASN A 97 -4.28 15.67 -12.82
CA ASN A 97 -5.29 15.94 -13.84
C ASN A 97 -6.29 14.77 -14.01
N MET A 98 -6.89 14.30 -12.91
CA MET A 98 -7.69 13.08 -12.89
C MET A 98 -8.95 13.22 -13.74
N GLN A 99 -9.27 12.21 -14.54
CA GLN A 99 -10.42 12.20 -15.43
C GLN A 99 -11.39 11.08 -15.03
N PRO A 100 -12.66 11.10 -15.48
CA PRO A 100 -13.61 10.02 -15.20
C PRO A 100 -13.09 8.63 -15.60
N GLY A 101 -12.30 8.53 -16.68
CA GLY A 101 -11.68 7.28 -17.11
C GLY A 101 -10.54 6.76 -16.22
N ASP A 102 -10.09 7.56 -15.24
CA ASP A 102 -9.12 7.11 -14.24
C ASP A 102 -9.78 6.48 -13.00
N SER A 103 -11.13 6.45 -12.95
CA SER A 103 -11.87 5.83 -11.84
C SER A 103 -11.54 4.35 -11.74
N ALA A 104 -11.14 3.91 -10.55
CA ALA A 104 -10.70 2.56 -10.26
C ALA A 104 -10.76 2.29 -8.75
N VAL A 105 -10.70 1.02 -8.39
CA VAL A 105 -10.33 0.64 -7.02
C VAL A 105 -8.82 0.67 -6.90
N TYR A 106 -8.30 1.35 -5.89
CA TYR A 106 -6.87 1.47 -5.63
C TYR A 106 -6.47 0.62 -4.42
N TYR A 107 -5.42 -0.17 -4.59
CA TYR A 107 -4.91 -1.10 -3.59
C TYR A 107 -3.47 -0.73 -3.25
N CYS A 108 -3.24 -0.51 -1.96
CA CYS A 108 -1.91 -0.57 -1.40
C CYS A 108 -1.59 -2.01 -1.00
N ALA A 109 -0.47 -2.55 -1.47
CA ALA A 109 -0.08 -3.93 -1.24
C ALA A 109 1.40 -4.03 -0.87
N ARG A 110 1.73 -4.85 0.13
CA ARG A 110 3.13 -5.19 0.41
C ARG A 110 3.61 -6.17 -0.63
N GLU A 111 4.78 -5.94 -1.23
CA GLU A 111 5.42 -6.94 -2.09
C GLU A 111 5.91 -8.10 -1.21
N THR A 112 5.37 -9.29 -1.44
CA THR A 112 5.93 -10.51 -0.84
C THR A 112 7.30 -10.77 -1.46
N GLN A 113 8.33 -10.99 -0.65
CA GLN A 113 9.69 -11.30 -1.12
C GLN A 113 9.79 -12.71 -1.76
N HIS A 114 9.03 -12.96 -2.82
CA HIS A 114 9.46 -13.92 -3.82
C HIS A 114 10.31 -13.15 -4.80
N TYR A 115 11.62 -13.37 -4.71
CA TYR A 115 12.59 -13.09 -5.77
C TYR A 115 11.96 -13.51 -7.10
N LYS A 116 11.46 -12.53 -7.85
CA LYS A 116 11.18 -12.72 -9.27
C LYS A 116 12.57 -12.90 -9.87
N LEU A 117 13.01 -14.14 -9.97
CA LEU A 117 14.03 -14.56 -10.93
C LEU A 117 13.47 -14.17 -12.30
N LEU A 118 13.85 -12.99 -12.76
CA LEU A 118 13.94 -12.68 -14.17
C LEU A 118 15.40 -12.87 -14.56
#